data_AF-A0A8S0SW61-F1
#
_entry.id   AF-A0A8S0SW61-F1
#
_cell.length_a   1.000
_cell.length_b   1.000
_cell.length_c   1.000
_cell.angle_alpha   90.00
_cell.angle_beta   90.00
_cell.angle_gamma   90.00
#
_symmetry.space_group_name_H-M   'P 1'
#
loop_
_entity.id
_entity.type
_entity.pdbx_description
1 polymer ?
#
loop_
_entity_poly.entity_id
_entity_poly.type
_entity_poly.pdbx_seq_one_letter_code
_entity_poly.pdbx_strand_id
1 'polypeptide(L)'
;MAGASRRSTRCKTPSSSVDNYNDPSIRNGPEFHRILNVNIKYLFIFGLVFFLIALFLVNHLINPTEEPVKLKPRVVTPLPAPKLMDLPMFQGEHKESLYWGTYRPHVYFGVRARTPQSLLTRLMWLGVKDGRYSMWHLCQNSDELKTYGWTHHNGWDYGHQVLVDQEFTLMTSFLKYKEKESGYGGDWAVRIEAQSDESVSLPFVILAF
;
A
#
# COMPACT_ATOMS: atom_id res chain seq x y z
N MET A 1 80.07 -22.62 -45.53
CA MET A 1 80.96 -21.51 -45.96
C MET A 1 80.22 -20.65 -46.98
N ALA A 2 80.79 -19.49 -47.36
CA ALA A 2 80.23 -18.54 -48.33
C ALA A 2 79.91 -19.18 -49.71
N GLY A 3 79.11 -18.57 -50.60
CA GLY A 3 78.50 -17.24 -50.55
C GLY A 3 77.61 -16.97 -51.78
N ALA A 4 77.07 -15.76 -51.90
CA ALA A 4 76.12 -15.37 -52.95
C ALA A 4 76.72 -15.29 -54.36
N SER A 5 75.88 -15.40 -55.41
CA SER A 5 75.97 -14.50 -56.59
C SER A 5 74.79 -14.64 -57.58
N ARG A 6 74.10 -13.52 -57.86
CA ARG A 6 73.79 -12.92 -59.20
C ARG A 6 73.26 -13.80 -60.36
N ARG A 7 72.52 -13.32 -61.38
CA ARG A 7 71.74 -12.08 -61.73
C ARG A 7 71.36 -12.27 -63.22
N SER A 8 70.28 -11.63 -63.73
CA SER A 8 70.11 -11.32 -65.18
C SER A 8 69.78 -12.54 -66.10
N THR A 9 69.13 -12.49 -67.28
CA THR A 9 68.45 -11.41 -68.04
C THR A 9 67.57 -11.97 -69.20
N ARG A 10 66.51 -11.22 -69.57
CA ARG A 10 66.16 -10.76 -70.96
C ARG A 10 65.36 -11.62 -71.96
N CYS A 11 64.13 -11.13 -72.22
CA CYS A 11 63.37 -10.99 -73.48
C CYS A 11 63.23 -12.13 -74.51
N LYS A 12 61.98 -12.31 -75.01
CA LYS A 12 61.64 -12.07 -76.44
C LYS A 12 60.13 -11.82 -76.68
N THR A 13 59.85 -10.83 -77.54
CA THR A 13 58.60 -10.42 -78.22
C THR A 13 58.44 -11.17 -79.57
N PRO A 14 57.49 -10.85 -80.50
CA PRO A 14 56.29 -9.99 -80.48
C PRO A 14 55.00 -10.86 -80.41
N SER A 15 53.79 -10.58 -80.93
CA SER A 15 53.07 -9.50 -81.70
C SER A 15 51.56 -9.59 -81.29
N SER A 16 50.53 -8.89 -81.80
CA SER A 16 50.22 -8.00 -82.94
C SER A 16 49.11 -7.02 -82.44
N SER A 17 49.29 -5.69 -82.46
CA SER A 17 48.79 -4.74 -83.50
C SER A 17 47.30 -4.87 -83.87
N VAL A 18 46.49 -3.82 -84.02
CA VAL A 18 46.61 -2.34 -83.91
C VAL A 18 45.13 -1.83 -83.92
N ASP A 19 44.69 -0.85 -83.13
CA ASP A 19 44.69 0.58 -83.49
C ASP A 19 44.32 1.49 -82.28
N ASN A 20 44.80 2.74 -82.30
CA ASN A 20 44.62 3.76 -81.25
C ASN A 20 44.10 5.09 -81.82
N TYR A 21 43.24 5.79 -81.09
CA TYR A 21 43.33 7.25 -80.89
C TYR A 21 42.41 7.66 -79.71
N ASN A 22 42.90 7.97 -78.50
CA ASN A 22 43.65 9.16 -78.02
C ASN A 22 42.81 10.45 -77.90
N ASP A 23 42.47 10.83 -76.65
CA ASP A 23 42.78 12.16 -76.06
C ASP A 23 42.67 12.09 -74.50
N PRO A 24 43.21 13.02 -73.68
CA PRO A 24 44.16 12.59 -72.64
C PRO A 24 44.00 13.22 -71.23
N SER A 25 44.76 12.66 -70.28
CA SER A 25 45.18 13.29 -69.00
C SER A 25 44.06 13.51 -67.93
N ILE A 26 44.29 13.51 -66.60
CA ILE A 26 45.49 13.63 -65.75
C ILE A 26 45.46 12.62 -64.57
N ARG A 27 46.66 12.18 -64.16
CA ARG A 27 47.05 11.42 -62.94
C ARG A 27 46.27 11.75 -61.63
N ASN A 28 46.04 10.74 -60.77
CA ASN A 28 46.71 10.55 -59.45
C ASN A 28 46.05 9.44 -58.58
N GLY A 29 46.77 8.97 -57.57
CA GLY A 29 46.59 7.70 -56.83
C GLY A 29 45.28 7.46 -56.05
N PRO A 30 45.09 6.22 -55.52
CA PRO A 30 43.95 5.86 -54.69
C PRO A 30 44.15 6.34 -53.24
N GLU A 31 43.69 7.55 -52.94
CA GLU A 31 43.58 8.03 -51.56
C GLU A 31 42.56 7.17 -50.79
N PHE A 32 43.03 6.56 -49.70
CA PHE A 32 42.17 5.94 -48.69
C PHE A 32 41.28 7.02 -48.02
N HIS A 33 40.17 6.60 -47.40
CA HIS A 33 39.24 7.47 -46.65
C HIS A 33 38.28 8.38 -47.45
N ARG A 34 37.48 7.80 -48.38
CA ARG A 34 36.16 8.38 -48.70
C ARG A 34 35.14 8.02 -47.61
N ILE A 35 35.38 8.53 -46.40
CA ILE A 35 34.47 8.40 -45.26
C ILE A 35 33.19 9.20 -45.54
N LEU A 36 32.06 8.59 -45.21
CA LEU A 36 30.69 9.11 -45.30
C LEU A 36 30.59 10.62 -45.02
N ASN A 37 30.37 11.43 -46.08
CA ASN A 37 30.10 12.86 -45.96
C ASN A 37 28.64 13.10 -45.52
N VAL A 38 28.34 12.71 -44.27
CA VAL A 38 27.02 12.82 -43.65
C VAL A 38 27.00 14.06 -42.77
N ASN A 39 26.16 15.04 -43.13
CA ASN A 39 26.02 16.28 -42.36
C ASN A 39 25.53 15.96 -40.94
N ILE A 40 26.34 16.37 -39.96
CA ILE A 40 26.21 16.01 -38.54
C ILE A 40 24.83 16.33 -37.94
N LYS A 41 24.12 17.34 -38.48
CA LYS A 41 22.75 17.67 -38.06
C LYS A 41 21.77 16.52 -38.30
N TYR A 42 21.88 15.83 -39.44
CA TYR A 42 21.04 14.66 -39.73
C TYR A 42 21.42 13.44 -38.90
N LEU A 43 22.70 13.31 -38.52
CA LEU A 43 23.16 12.25 -37.63
C LEU A 43 22.58 12.42 -36.22
N PHE A 44 22.55 13.66 -35.70
CA PHE A 44 21.84 13.98 -34.46
C PHE A 44 20.33 13.75 -34.55
N ILE A 45 19.67 14.16 -35.63
CA ILE A 45 18.23 13.94 -35.83
C ILE A 45 17.91 12.43 -35.90
N PHE A 46 18.68 11.66 -36.68
CA PHE A 46 18.50 10.22 -36.80
C PHE A 46 18.77 9.50 -35.47
N GLY A 47 19.80 9.91 -34.72
CA GLY A 47 20.07 9.41 -33.37
C GLY A 47 18.95 9.71 -32.39
N LEU A 48 18.37 10.91 -32.42
CA LEU A 48 17.20 11.27 -31.61
C LEU A 48 15.97 10.41 -31.97
N VAL A 49 15.71 10.22 -33.26
CA VAL A 49 14.60 9.36 -33.73
C VAL A 49 14.82 7.90 -33.31
N PHE A 50 16.03 7.36 -33.46
CA PHE A 50 16.36 6.01 -32.98
C PHE A 50 16.23 5.88 -31.47
N PHE A 51 16.64 6.90 -30.71
CA PHE A 51 16.49 6.94 -29.25
C PHE A 51 15.00 6.95 -28.87
N LEU A 52 14.16 7.77 -29.51
CA LEU A 52 12.72 7.80 -29.25
C LEU A 52 12.01 6.49 -29.65
N ILE A 53 12.42 5.86 -30.76
CA ILE A 53 11.92 4.53 -31.16
C ILE A 53 12.35 3.47 -30.14
N ALA A 54 13.61 3.48 -29.70
CA ALA A 54 14.10 2.56 -28.68
C ALA A 54 13.35 2.78 -27.35
N LEU A 55 13.12 4.02 -26.92
CA LEU A 55 12.37 4.35 -25.71
C LEU A 55 10.91 3.92 -25.82
N PHE A 56 10.27 4.10 -26.99
CA PHE A 56 8.93 3.59 -27.27
C PHE A 56 8.87 2.06 -27.22
N LEU A 57 9.80 1.36 -27.88
CA LEU A 57 9.89 -0.10 -27.86
C LEU A 57 10.16 -0.63 -26.45
N VAL A 58 11.08 -0.02 -25.71
CA VAL A 58 11.36 -0.34 -24.30
C VAL A 58 10.10 -0.12 -23.45
N ASN A 59 9.40 1.01 -23.59
CA ASN A 59 8.16 1.27 -22.86
C ASN A 59 7.02 0.32 -23.30
N HIS A 60 7.00 -0.13 -24.54
CA HIS A 60 5.97 -1.07 -25.04
C HIS A 60 6.27 -2.54 -24.65
N LEU A 61 7.54 -2.92 -24.53
CA LEU A 61 7.98 -4.27 -24.15
C LEU A 61 8.12 -4.45 -22.63
N ILE A 62 8.44 -3.39 -21.88
CA ILE A 62 8.52 -3.39 -20.40
C ILE A 62 7.16 -3.13 -19.74
N ASN A 63 6.18 -2.58 -20.47
CA ASN A 63 4.76 -2.64 -20.09
C ASN A 63 4.08 -3.81 -20.84
N PRO A 64 4.26 -5.08 -20.42
CA PRO A 64 3.45 -6.17 -20.96
C PRO A 64 1.98 -5.83 -20.72
N THR A 65 1.21 -5.83 -21.79
CA THR A 65 -0.21 -5.53 -21.79
C THR A 65 -0.95 -6.52 -20.91
N GLU A 66 -1.43 -6.04 -19.76
CA GLU A 66 -2.29 -6.71 -18.76
C GLU A 66 -1.80 -8.07 -18.24
N GLU A 67 -1.77 -8.27 -16.91
CA GLU A 67 -1.34 -9.54 -16.32
C GLU A 67 -2.10 -10.72 -16.94
N PRO A 68 -1.42 -11.80 -17.40
CA PRO A 68 -2.13 -13.02 -17.77
C PRO A 68 -2.86 -13.50 -16.52
N VAL A 69 -4.20 -13.50 -16.57
CA VAL A 69 -5.08 -13.63 -15.42
C VAL A 69 -4.64 -14.80 -14.54
N LYS A 70 -3.87 -14.48 -13.49
CA LYS A 70 -3.51 -15.43 -12.43
C LYS A 70 -4.80 -15.69 -11.69
N LEU A 71 -5.53 -16.70 -12.17
CA LEU A 71 -6.75 -17.22 -11.58
C LEU A 71 -6.44 -17.65 -10.15
N LYS A 72 -6.57 -16.70 -9.21
CA LYS A 72 -6.41 -16.94 -7.78
C LYS A 72 -7.34 -18.10 -7.43
N PRO A 73 -6.83 -19.18 -6.79
CA PRO A 73 -7.63 -20.38 -6.59
C PRO A 73 -8.91 -20.02 -5.85
N ARG A 74 -10.04 -20.63 -6.22
CA ARG A 74 -11.37 -20.28 -5.68
C ARG A 74 -11.42 -20.27 -4.14
N VAL A 75 -10.53 -21.01 -3.49
CA VAL A 75 -10.31 -21.05 -2.03
C VAL A 75 -9.92 -19.68 -1.44
N VAL A 76 -9.16 -18.84 -2.15
CA VAL A 76 -8.67 -17.52 -1.67
C VAL A 76 -9.35 -16.34 -2.37
N THR A 77 -10.27 -16.60 -3.28
CA THR A 77 -10.99 -15.59 -4.06
C THR A 77 -12.38 -15.40 -3.48
N PRO A 78 -12.75 -14.20 -3.00
CA PRO A 78 -14.09 -13.93 -2.51
C PRO A 78 -15.17 -14.27 -3.55
N LEU A 79 -16.37 -14.62 -3.08
CA LEU A 79 -17.51 -14.89 -3.96
C LEU A 79 -17.77 -13.67 -4.88
N PRO A 80 -17.88 -13.84 -6.21
CA PRO A 80 -18.19 -12.75 -7.14
C PRO A 80 -19.68 -12.40 -7.10
N ALA A 81 -20.14 -11.92 -5.95
CA ALA A 81 -21.48 -11.43 -5.69
C ALA A 81 -21.41 -10.07 -4.99
N PRO A 82 -22.45 -9.22 -5.07
CA PRO A 82 -22.54 -7.99 -4.27
C PRO A 82 -22.35 -8.31 -2.78
N LYS A 83 -21.62 -7.48 -2.05
CA LYS A 83 -21.48 -7.68 -0.61
C LYS A 83 -22.84 -7.41 0.05
N LEU A 84 -23.17 -8.20 1.07
CA LEU A 84 -24.39 -8.00 1.85
C LEU A 84 -24.51 -6.56 2.37
N MET A 85 -23.39 -5.99 2.84
CA MET A 85 -23.30 -4.61 3.35
C MET A 85 -23.49 -3.52 2.29
N ASP A 86 -23.54 -3.85 1.00
CA ASP A 86 -23.74 -2.89 -0.10
C ASP A 86 -25.21 -2.86 -0.57
N LEU A 87 -26.08 -3.74 -0.04
CA LEU A 87 -27.50 -3.77 -0.41
C LEU A 87 -28.23 -2.50 0.11
N PRO A 88 -29.30 -2.04 -0.59
CA PRO A 88 -30.02 -0.80 -0.22
C PRO A 88 -30.55 -0.79 1.22
N MET A 89 -31.02 -1.92 1.73
CA MET A 89 -31.56 -2.07 3.08
C MET A 89 -30.54 -1.80 4.21
N PHE A 90 -29.24 -1.82 3.90
CA PHE A 90 -28.17 -1.51 4.85
C PHE A 90 -27.52 -0.14 4.63
N GLN A 91 -28.05 0.71 3.75
CA GLN A 91 -27.56 2.08 3.50
C GLN A 91 -28.36 3.13 4.29
N GLY A 92 -28.02 4.41 4.09
CA GLY A 92 -28.71 5.56 4.68
C GLY A 92 -28.75 5.50 6.21
N GLU A 93 -29.92 5.81 6.79
CA GLU A 93 -30.15 5.83 8.23
C GLU A 93 -29.79 4.52 8.93
N HIS A 94 -29.93 3.34 8.29
CA HIS A 94 -29.52 2.07 8.92
C HIS A 94 -27.99 1.99 9.09
N LYS A 95 -27.23 2.43 8.10
CA LYS A 95 -25.76 2.47 8.15
C LYS A 95 -25.27 3.46 9.20
N GLU A 96 -25.92 4.63 9.21
CA GLU A 96 -25.53 5.75 10.05
C GLU A 96 -25.90 5.54 11.51
N SER A 97 -27.13 5.09 11.81
CA SER A 97 -27.56 4.76 13.18
C SER A 97 -26.68 3.71 13.84
N LEU A 98 -26.10 2.78 13.07
CA LEU A 98 -25.13 1.79 13.54
C LEU A 98 -23.67 2.23 13.41
N TYR A 99 -23.36 3.47 13.02
CA TYR A 99 -21.99 3.91 12.76
C TYR A 99 -21.11 3.81 13.99
N TRP A 100 -21.46 4.48 15.09
CA TRP A 100 -20.80 4.34 16.39
C TRP A 100 -21.41 3.22 17.23
N GLY A 101 -20.60 2.57 18.05
CA GLY A 101 -21.08 1.60 19.04
C GLY A 101 -19.96 0.93 19.83
N THR A 102 -20.36 0.08 20.77
CA THR A 102 -19.51 -0.69 21.70
C THR A 102 -18.82 -1.89 21.04
N TYR A 103 -18.39 -1.74 19.78
CA TYR A 103 -17.91 -2.82 18.90
C TYR A 103 -16.46 -3.29 19.20
N ARG A 104 -16.09 -3.33 20.49
CA ARG A 104 -14.78 -3.77 21.00
C ARG A 104 -14.95 -4.75 22.19
N PRO A 105 -15.54 -5.94 22.01
CA PRO A 105 -15.92 -6.85 23.11
C PRO A 105 -14.75 -7.44 23.90
N HIS A 106 -13.50 -7.24 23.46
CA HIS A 106 -12.28 -7.71 24.13
C HIS A 106 -11.72 -6.73 25.18
N VAL A 107 -12.22 -5.50 25.23
CA VAL A 107 -11.93 -4.54 26.31
C VAL A 107 -13.16 -4.43 27.20
N TYR A 108 -12.94 -4.12 28.48
CA TYR A 108 -14.03 -3.97 29.45
C TYR A 108 -15.10 -2.98 28.99
N PHE A 109 -14.67 -1.82 28.49
CA PHE A 109 -15.52 -0.87 27.79
C PHE A 109 -14.73 -0.21 26.66
N GLY A 110 -15.35 0.03 25.50
CA GLY A 110 -14.72 0.78 24.41
C GLY A 110 -15.65 1.01 23.22
N VAL A 111 -15.58 2.21 22.65
CA VAL A 111 -16.40 2.65 21.51
C VAL A 111 -15.54 2.75 20.25
N ARG A 112 -16.11 2.36 19.11
CA ARG A 112 -15.53 2.63 17.78
C ARG A 112 -16.60 2.83 16.73
N ALA A 113 -16.21 3.39 15.60
CA ALA A 113 -17.04 3.48 14.40
C ALA A 113 -16.90 2.22 13.50
N ARG A 114 -17.91 1.96 12.66
CA ARG A 114 -17.93 0.88 11.65
C ARG A 114 -17.23 1.29 10.34
N THR A 115 -16.03 1.85 10.47
CA THR A 115 -15.13 2.23 9.36
C THR A 115 -13.76 1.56 9.53
N PRO A 116 -12.99 1.27 8.45
CA PRO A 116 -11.65 0.69 8.55
C PRO A 116 -10.65 1.56 9.34
N GLN A 117 -10.82 2.89 9.30
CA GLN A 117 -10.02 3.85 10.06
C GLN A 117 -10.96 4.59 11.02
N SER A 118 -10.85 4.28 12.31
CA SER A 118 -11.75 4.75 13.37
C SER A 118 -10.94 5.28 14.55
N LEU A 119 -11.47 6.28 15.26
CA LEU A 119 -11.11 6.53 16.66
C LEU A 119 -11.42 5.27 17.50
N LEU A 120 -10.55 4.89 18.44
CA LEU A 120 -10.67 3.64 19.20
C LEU A 120 -10.64 3.89 20.71
N THR A 121 -11.77 4.27 21.29
CA THR A 121 -11.81 4.55 22.72
C THR A 121 -11.79 3.26 23.55
N ARG A 122 -11.18 3.30 24.73
CA ARG A 122 -11.24 2.24 25.75
C ARG A 122 -11.17 2.80 27.16
N LEU A 123 -11.90 2.18 28.06
CA LEU A 123 -11.72 2.32 29.50
C LEU A 123 -10.44 1.60 29.94
N MET A 124 -9.75 2.21 30.90
CA MET A 124 -8.77 1.55 31.75
C MET A 124 -8.99 2.01 33.20
N TRP A 125 -8.49 1.24 34.15
CA TRP A 125 -8.26 1.73 35.49
C TRP A 125 -6.95 1.18 36.07
N LEU A 126 -6.35 1.94 36.99
CA LEU A 126 -5.16 1.54 37.73
C LEU A 126 -5.48 1.37 39.21
N GLY A 127 -4.82 0.38 39.82
CA GLY A 127 -4.88 0.08 41.24
C GLY A 127 -3.66 -0.74 41.67
N VAL A 128 -3.70 -1.29 42.88
CA VAL A 128 -2.60 -2.10 43.44
C VAL A 128 -3.11 -3.52 43.68
N LYS A 129 -2.42 -4.51 43.11
CA LYS A 129 -2.66 -5.93 43.39
C LYS A 129 -1.33 -6.55 43.84
N ASP A 130 -1.36 -7.29 44.96
CA ASP A 130 -0.18 -7.94 45.56
C ASP A 130 1.02 -6.98 45.77
N GLY A 131 0.74 -5.73 46.17
CA GLY A 131 1.75 -4.69 46.37
C GLY A 131 2.38 -4.13 45.08
N ARG A 132 1.81 -4.44 43.90
CA ARG A 132 2.27 -3.95 42.60
C ARG A 132 1.18 -3.17 41.88
N TYR A 133 1.56 -2.08 41.23
CA TYR A 133 0.64 -1.35 40.35
C TYR A 133 0.22 -2.22 39.18
N SER A 134 -1.09 -2.32 38.97
CA SER A 134 -1.73 -3.05 37.89
C SER A 134 -2.63 -2.12 37.08
N MET A 135 -2.79 -2.40 35.79
CA MET A 135 -3.68 -1.70 34.87
C MET A 135 -4.62 -2.72 34.23
N TRP A 136 -5.92 -2.52 34.40
CA TRP A 136 -6.94 -3.36 33.79
C TRP A 136 -7.57 -2.66 32.58
N HIS A 137 -7.75 -3.42 31.49
CA HIS A 137 -8.40 -2.90 30.28
C HIS A 137 -8.91 -4.00 29.32
N LEU A 138 -8.37 -5.23 29.37
CA LEU A 138 -8.87 -6.38 28.61
C LEU A 138 -9.76 -7.24 29.50
N CYS A 139 -10.78 -7.86 28.93
CA CYS A 139 -11.55 -8.88 29.64
C CYS A 139 -10.67 -10.13 29.86
N GLN A 140 -10.07 -10.29 31.03
CA GLN A 140 -9.25 -11.46 31.38
C GLN A 140 -9.80 -12.19 32.60
N ASN A 141 -9.84 -13.52 32.55
CA ASN A 141 -10.30 -14.34 33.68
C ASN A 141 -9.37 -14.24 34.91
N SER A 142 -8.12 -13.78 34.73
CA SER A 142 -7.14 -13.52 35.78
C SER A 142 -7.36 -12.22 36.55
N ASP A 143 -8.31 -11.39 36.13
CA ASP A 143 -8.60 -10.11 36.78
C ASP A 143 -9.43 -10.26 38.05
N GLU A 144 -9.99 -11.46 38.31
CA GLU A 144 -10.69 -11.83 39.55
C GLU A 144 -11.92 -10.98 39.90
N LEU A 145 -12.44 -10.17 38.97
CA LEU A 145 -13.69 -9.42 39.14
C LEU A 145 -14.84 -10.35 39.57
N LYS A 146 -15.60 -9.94 40.59
CA LYS A 146 -16.77 -10.68 41.10
C LYS A 146 -17.84 -10.86 40.01
N THR A 147 -18.05 -9.83 39.19
CA THR A 147 -18.88 -9.88 37.98
C THR A 147 -18.56 -8.69 37.08
N TYR A 148 -18.76 -8.85 35.77
CA TYR A 148 -18.78 -7.73 34.83
C TYR A 148 -19.76 -8.00 33.69
N GLY A 149 -20.46 -6.98 33.22
CA GLY A 149 -21.32 -7.11 32.05
C GLY A 149 -22.34 -5.99 31.88
N TRP A 150 -22.98 -6.00 30.72
CA TRP A 150 -24.12 -5.14 30.43
C TRP A 150 -25.34 -5.61 31.22
N THR A 151 -25.84 -4.77 32.12
CA THR A 151 -27.16 -5.00 32.76
C THR A 151 -28.28 -4.59 31.81
N HIS A 152 -28.03 -3.57 30.99
CA HIS A 152 -28.90 -3.13 29.91
C HIS A 152 -28.05 -2.80 28.68
N HIS A 153 -28.43 -3.27 27.49
CA HIS A 153 -27.83 -2.82 26.23
C HIS A 153 -28.79 -3.16 25.08
N ASN A 154 -29.23 -2.15 24.31
CA ASN A 154 -30.18 -2.38 23.22
C ASN A 154 -29.50 -2.67 21.86
N GLY A 155 -28.16 -2.64 21.81
CA GLY A 155 -27.39 -2.86 20.59
C GLY A 155 -27.36 -1.68 19.63
N TRP A 156 -28.12 -0.62 19.94
CA TRP A 156 -28.30 0.56 19.10
C TRP A 156 -27.67 1.78 19.75
N ASP A 157 -28.38 2.49 20.64
CA ASP A 157 -28.03 3.82 21.19
C ASP A 157 -27.81 3.85 22.70
N TYR A 158 -28.14 2.79 23.43
CA TYR A 158 -28.08 2.79 24.89
C TYR A 158 -27.43 1.53 25.45
N GLY A 159 -26.58 1.73 26.47
CA GLY A 159 -26.12 0.67 27.33
C GLY A 159 -25.75 1.14 28.73
N HIS A 160 -25.93 0.28 29.72
CA HIS A 160 -25.43 0.42 31.08
C HIS A 160 -24.74 -0.89 31.50
N GLN A 161 -23.48 -0.78 31.88
CA GLN A 161 -22.61 -1.88 32.29
C GLN A 161 -22.14 -1.65 33.72
N VAL A 162 -22.03 -2.75 34.46
CA VAL A 162 -21.49 -2.79 35.82
C VAL A 162 -20.28 -3.73 35.82
N LEU A 163 -19.23 -3.34 36.53
CA LEU A 163 -18.04 -4.14 36.82
C LEU A 163 -17.82 -4.08 38.34
N VAL A 164 -17.89 -5.23 39.00
CA VAL A 164 -17.76 -5.33 40.46
C VAL A 164 -16.42 -6.01 40.76
N ASP A 165 -15.52 -5.23 41.35
CA ASP A 165 -14.22 -5.65 41.86
C ASP A 165 -14.37 -6.17 43.31
N GLN A 166 -13.28 -6.54 43.95
CA GLN A 166 -13.18 -6.82 45.38
C GLN A 166 -13.54 -5.57 46.18
N GLU A 167 -13.00 -4.41 45.80
CA GLU A 167 -12.94 -3.19 46.61
C GLU A 167 -13.81 -2.03 46.10
N PHE A 168 -14.22 -2.05 44.83
CA PHE A 168 -15.02 -0.99 44.21
C PHE A 168 -15.96 -1.55 43.15
N THR A 169 -16.90 -0.72 42.70
CA THR A 169 -17.75 -0.96 41.54
C THR A 169 -17.53 0.17 40.53
N LEU A 170 -17.18 -0.20 39.30
CA LEU A 170 -17.19 0.70 38.14
C LEU A 170 -18.48 0.50 37.36
N MET A 171 -19.12 1.60 36.97
CA MET A 171 -20.29 1.59 36.11
C MET A 171 -20.02 2.46 34.89
N THR A 172 -20.40 1.98 33.71
CA THR A 172 -20.32 2.76 32.47
C THR A 172 -21.67 2.84 31.81
N SER A 173 -22.11 4.06 31.52
CA SER A 173 -23.35 4.35 30.80
C SER A 173 -23.00 4.99 29.46
N PHE A 174 -23.43 4.34 28.38
CA PHE A 174 -23.25 4.77 26.99
C PHE A 174 -24.59 5.27 26.43
N LEU A 175 -24.54 6.43 25.77
CA LEU A 175 -25.67 7.01 25.06
C LEU A 175 -25.21 7.54 23.70
N LYS A 176 -25.95 7.23 22.63
CA LYS A 176 -25.88 7.96 21.36
C LYS A 176 -27.10 8.84 21.18
N TYR A 177 -26.92 9.91 20.43
CA TYR A 177 -27.96 10.89 20.13
C TYR A 177 -27.69 11.53 18.77
N LYS A 178 -28.73 11.85 18.00
CA LYS A 178 -28.61 12.44 16.65
C LYS A 178 -29.63 13.57 16.53
N GLU A 179 -29.15 14.81 16.46
CA GLU A 179 -29.95 15.97 16.11
C GLU A 179 -29.78 16.32 14.63
N LYS A 180 -30.46 17.38 14.17
CA LYS A 180 -30.30 17.91 12.81
C LYS A 180 -28.91 18.50 12.54
N GLU A 181 -28.21 18.92 13.59
CA GLU A 181 -26.88 19.52 13.52
C GLU A 181 -25.74 18.52 13.77
N SER A 182 -26.07 17.32 14.28
CA SER A 182 -25.09 16.25 14.51
C SER A 182 -24.45 15.77 13.20
N GLY A 183 -23.15 15.45 13.25
CA GLY A 183 -22.43 14.87 12.13
C GLY A 183 -22.83 13.42 11.82
N TYR A 184 -22.21 12.85 10.78
CA TYR A 184 -22.51 11.48 10.34
C TYR A 184 -22.30 10.46 11.47
N GLY A 185 -23.39 9.78 11.84
CA GLY A 185 -23.41 8.76 12.88
C GLY A 185 -23.88 9.26 14.25
N GLY A 186 -24.22 10.55 14.36
CA GLY A 186 -24.63 11.19 15.60
C GLY A 186 -23.48 11.42 16.58
N ASP A 187 -23.84 12.06 17.69
CA ASP A 187 -22.98 12.29 18.84
C ASP A 187 -23.14 11.15 19.84
N TRP A 188 -22.14 10.97 20.71
CA TRP A 188 -22.20 9.98 21.77
C TRP A 188 -21.51 10.47 23.04
N ALA A 189 -22.07 10.06 24.17
CA ALA A 189 -21.57 10.36 25.50
C ALA A 189 -21.32 9.06 26.27
N VAL A 190 -20.28 9.09 27.10
CA VAL A 190 -20.00 8.04 28.08
C VAL A 190 -19.91 8.68 29.44
N ARG A 191 -20.69 8.18 30.39
CA ARG A 191 -20.49 8.46 31.80
C ARG A 191 -19.80 7.27 32.44
N ILE A 192 -18.78 7.54 33.23
CA ILE A 192 -18.11 6.55 34.08
C ILE A 192 -18.35 6.97 35.52
N GLU A 193 -18.90 6.07 36.31
CA GLU A 193 -19.16 6.28 37.74
C GLU A 193 -18.37 5.22 38.52
N ALA A 194 -17.76 5.62 39.63
CA ALA A 194 -16.96 4.73 40.48
C ALA A 194 -17.45 4.86 41.92
N GLN A 195 -17.68 3.73 42.58
CA GLN A 195 -18.15 3.64 43.95
C GLN A 195 -17.26 2.67 44.73
N SER A 196 -16.83 3.03 45.93
CA SER A 196 -16.13 2.13 46.86
C SER A 196 -16.85 2.12 48.20
N ASP A 197 -16.65 1.07 48.98
CA ASP A 197 -16.99 1.09 50.40
C ASP A 197 -16.10 2.11 51.11
N GLU A 198 -16.63 2.81 52.13
CA GLU A 198 -16.05 4.06 52.70
C GLU A 198 -14.60 3.95 53.22
N SER A 199 -14.04 2.74 53.34
CA SER A 199 -12.68 2.46 53.76
C SER A 199 -11.63 2.33 52.65
N VAL A 200 -12.01 2.37 51.35
CA VAL A 200 -11.08 2.10 50.23
C VAL A 200 -11.01 3.25 49.22
N SER A 201 -9.79 3.54 48.76
CA SER A 201 -9.50 4.51 47.70
C SER A 201 -10.04 4.04 46.35
N LEU A 202 -10.79 4.91 45.67
CA LEU A 202 -11.23 4.67 44.29
C LEU A 202 -10.04 4.45 43.33
N PRO A 203 -10.19 3.60 42.30
CA PRO A 203 -9.15 3.36 41.31
C PRO A 203 -8.95 4.60 40.42
N PHE A 204 -7.74 4.77 39.88
CA PHE A 204 -7.48 5.85 38.92
C PHE A 204 -8.00 5.46 37.53
N VAL A 205 -9.10 6.09 37.10
CA VAL A 205 -9.80 5.77 35.85
C VAL A 205 -9.29 6.59 34.68
N ILE A 206 -9.10 5.96 33.52
CA ILE A 206 -8.65 6.60 32.28
C ILE A 206 -9.59 6.20 31.13
N LEU A 207 -10.04 7.19 30.35
CA LEU A 207 -10.56 6.97 29.00
C LEU A 207 -9.44 7.28 28.00
N ALA A 208 -8.95 6.26 27.31
CA ALA A 208 -7.89 6.37 26.30
C ALA A 208 -8.46 6.30 24.88
N PHE A 209 -7.78 6.93 23.92
CA PHE A 209 -8.23 7.15 22.53
C PHE A 209 -7.21 6.65 21.51
#